data_AF-A0A7W1X8W6-F1
#
_entry.id   AF-A0A7W1X8W6-F1
#
_cell.length_a   1.000
_cell.length_b   1.000
_cell.length_c   1.000
_cell.angle_alpha   90.00
_cell.angle_beta   90.00
_cell.angle_gamma   90.00
#
_symmetry.space_group_name_H-M   'P 1'
#
loop_
_entity.id
_entity.type
_entity.pdbx_description
1 polymer ?
#
loop_
_entity_poly.entity_id
_entity_poly.type
_entity_poly.pdbx_seq_one_letter_code
_entity_poly.pdbx_strand_id
1 'polypeptide(L)'
;MSFVDEVYSLYRDQLNDDEEDAVAIVLSILEEQSRENVLQLIDEMSDDEIMQMLGVYLVEMLKMKMIQDGKLQPHRSLLTPSRYH
;
A
#
# COMPACT_ATOMS: atom_id res chain seq x y z
N MET A 1 -4.35 1.10 -15.15
CA MET A 1 -3.21 1.63 -14.36
C MET A 1 -3.08 3.15 -14.39
N SER A 2 -4.12 3.90 -14.80
CA SER A 2 -4.04 5.37 -14.90
C SER A 2 -3.62 6.06 -13.61
N PHE A 3 -4.14 5.64 -12.45
CA PHE A 3 -3.84 6.31 -11.18
C PHE A 3 -2.40 6.12 -10.70
N VAL A 4 -1.84 4.92 -10.82
CA VAL A 4 -0.44 4.66 -10.44
C VAL A 4 0.51 5.44 -11.36
N ASP A 5 0.21 5.49 -12.65
CA ASP A 5 1.00 6.25 -13.62
C ASP A 5 0.94 7.76 -13.34
N GLU A 6 -0.23 8.28 -12.94
CA GLU A 6 -0.41 9.68 -12.53
C GLU A 6 0.37 10.02 -11.26
N VAL A 7 0.26 9.19 -10.21
CA VAL A 7 1.03 9.36 -8.97
C VAL A 7 2.52 9.29 -9.26
N TYR A 8 2.97 8.30 -10.04
CA TYR A 8 4.37 8.20 -10.42
C TYR A 8 4.83 9.44 -11.19
N SER A 9 4.02 9.95 -12.13
CA SER A 9 4.37 11.16 -12.89
C SER A 9 4.48 12.40 -12.01
N LEU A 10 3.67 12.53 -10.96
CA LEU A 10 3.69 13.68 -10.04
C LEU A 10 4.88 13.66 -9.09
N TYR A 11 5.29 12.46 -8.66
CA TYR A 11 6.31 12.28 -7.63
C TYR A 11 7.64 11.71 -8.14
N ARG A 12 7.80 11.49 -9.44
CA ARG A 12 9.02 10.88 -10.03
C ARG A 12 10.33 11.56 -9.63
N ASP A 13 10.31 12.86 -9.40
CA ASP A 13 11.51 13.63 -9.03
C ASP A 13 11.78 13.59 -7.51
N GLN A 14 10.82 13.09 -6.73
CA GLN A 14 10.89 12.88 -5.28
C GLN A 14 11.14 11.42 -4.91
N LEU A 15 10.90 10.48 -5.84
CA LEU A 15 11.25 9.08 -5.72
C LEU A 15 12.77 8.92 -5.94
N ASN A 16 13.54 8.80 -4.87
CA ASN A 16 14.96 8.42 -4.99
C ASN A 16 15.09 6.90 -5.16
N ASP A 17 16.33 6.38 -5.16
CA ASP A 17 16.62 4.94 -5.27
C ASP A 17 16.16 4.10 -4.04
N ASP A 18 15.33 4.63 -3.14
CA ASP A 18 14.83 3.93 -1.95
C ASP A 18 13.32 3.63 -2.04
N GLU A 19 12.95 2.39 -1.73
CA GLU A 19 11.55 1.93 -1.66
C GLU A 19 10.76 2.65 -0.56
N GLU A 20 11.44 3.18 0.47
CA GLU A 20 10.79 3.92 1.57
C GLU A 20 10.12 5.22 1.08
N ASP A 21 10.66 5.88 0.05
CA ASP A 21 10.09 7.12 -0.50
C ASP A 21 8.71 6.89 -1.13
N ALA A 22 8.58 5.79 -1.89
CA ALA A 22 7.32 5.42 -2.53
C ALA A 22 6.23 5.13 -1.48
N VAL A 23 6.60 4.45 -0.39
CA VAL A 23 5.67 4.16 0.71
C VAL A 23 5.23 5.45 1.40
N ALA A 24 6.16 6.36 1.68
CA ALA A 24 5.85 7.64 2.32
C ALA A 24 4.88 8.49 1.47
N ILE A 25 5.11 8.56 0.16
CA ILE A 25 4.24 9.28 -0.78
C ILE A 25 2.83 8.67 -0.80
N VAL A 26 2.73 7.34 -0.92
CA VAL A 26 1.42 6.66 -0.93
C VAL A 26 0.68 6.89 0.39
N LEU A 27 1.37 6.79 1.52
CA LEU A 27 0.77 7.06 2.84
C LEU A 27 0.27 8.50 2.96
N SER A 28 1.06 9.48 2.51
CA SER A 28 0.66 10.89 2.49
C SER A 28 -0.58 11.12 1.62
N ILE A 29 -0.64 10.53 0.43
CA ILE A 29 -1.79 10.64 -0.46
C ILE A 29 -3.05 10.09 0.21
N LEU A 30 -2.93 8.93 0.87
CA LEU A 30 -4.06 8.25 1.51
C LEU A 30 -4.51 8.89 2.83
N GLU A 31 -3.60 9.53 3.58
CA GLU A 31 -3.91 10.18 4.86
C GLU A 31 -4.96 11.28 4.71
N GLU A 32 -4.97 11.99 3.58
CA GLU A 32 -5.92 13.07 3.29
C GLU A 32 -7.22 12.58 2.65
N GLN A 33 -7.35 11.30 2.31
CA GLN A 33 -8.53 10.78 1.61
C GLN A 33 -9.67 10.41 2.56
N SER A 34 -10.89 10.78 2.15
CA SER A 34 -12.10 10.22 2.73
C SER A 34 -12.30 8.77 2.24
N ARG A 35 -13.04 7.97 3.00
CA ARG A 35 -13.45 6.61 2.57
C ARG A 35 -14.20 6.63 1.23
N GLU A 36 -14.99 7.66 0.99
CA GLU A 36 -15.76 7.82 -0.25
C GLU A 36 -14.83 8.03 -1.46
N ASN A 37 -13.82 8.89 -1.32
CA ASN A 37 -12.84 9.14 -2.36
C ASN A 37 -12.05 7.87 -2.70
N VAL A 38 -11.63 7.11 -1.69
CA VAL A 38 -10.92 5.84 -1.91
C VAL A 38 -11.80 4.83 -2.64
N LEU A 39 -13.10 4.76 -2.33
CA LEU A 39 -14.01 3.88 -3.05
C LEU A 39 -14.21 4.32 -4.49
N GLN A 40 -14.23 5.63 -4.76
CA GLN A 40 -14.30 6.13 -6.13
C GLN A 40 -13.05 5.76 -6.92
N LEU A 41 -11.85 5.88 -6.34
CA LEU A 41 -10.60 5.42 -6.97
C LEU A 41 -10.64 3.92 -7.30
N ILE A 42 -11.21 3.10 -6.41
CA ILE A 42 -11.36 1.66 -6.64
C ILE A 42 -12.39 1.38 -7.76
N ASP A 43 -13.47 2.15 -7.85
CA ASP A 43 -14.49 2.01 -8.90
C ASP A 43 -13.93 2.31 -10.31
N GLU A 44 -12.90 3.14 -10.38
CA GLU A 44 -12.20 3.47 -11.63
C GLU A 44 -11.13 2.42 -12.04
N MET A 45 -10.83 1.46 -11.17
CA MET A 45 -9.88 0.37 -11.45
C MET A 45 -10.53 -0.72 -12.31
N SER A 46 -9.72 -1.39 -13.13
CA SER A 46 -10.16 -2.60 -13.83
C SER A 46 -10.32 -3.79 -12.88
N ASP A 47 -11.12 -4.78 -13.30
CA ASP A 47 -11.34 -6.02 -12.53
C ASP A 47 -10.02 -6.70 -12.13
N ASP A 48 -9.04 -6.73 -13.04
CA ASP A 48 -7.72 -7.31 -12.78
C ASP A 48 -6.96 -6.55 -11.69
N GLU A 49 -7.03 -5.22 -11.70
CA GLU A 49 -6.40 -4.37 -10.68
C GLU A 49 -7.06 -4.52 -9.32
N ILE A 50 -8.40 -4.65 -9.28
CA ILE A 50 -9.13 -4.92 -8.03
C ILE A 50 -8.73 -6.28 -7.47
N MET A 51 -8.63 -7.31 -8.32
CA MET A 51 -8.19 -8.64 -7.91
C MET A 51 -6.74 -8.64 -7.39
N GLN A 52 -5.85 -7.90 -8.05
CA GLN A 52 -4.47 -7.73 -7.59
C GLN A 52 -4.40 -7.00 -6.24
N MET A 53 -5.11 -5.88 -6.09
CA MET A 53 -5.18 -5.11 -4.84
C MET A 53 -5.66 -6.00 -3.68
N LEU A 54 -6.77 -6.72 -3.88
CA LEU A 54 -7.31 -7.61 -2.87
C LEU A 54 -6.36 -8.78 -2.58
N GLY A 55 -5.71 -9.33 -3.60
CA GLY A 55 -4.71 -10.38 -3.46
C GLY A 55 -3.53 -9.97 -2.58
N VAL A 56 -2.95 -8.79 -2.84
CA VAL A 56 -1.85 -8.24 -2.02
C VAL A 56 -2.29 -8.05 -0.57
N TYR A 57 -3.47 -7.43 -0.35
CA TYR A 57 -4.01 -7.23 0.98
C TYR A 57 -4.18 -8.56 1.74
N LEU A 58 -4.81 -9.55 1.13
CA LEU A 58 -5.05 -10.85 1.76
C LEU A 58 -3.76 -11.59 2.08
N VAL A 59 -2.75 -11.52 1.20
CA VAL A 59 -1.43 -12.11 1.43
C VAL A 59 -0.74 -11.47 2.63
N GLU A 60 -0.71 -10.14 2.72
CA GLU A 60 -0.10 -9.45 3.86
C GLU A 60 -0.81 -9.75 5.17
N MET A 61 -2.15 -9.74 5.18
CA MET A 61 -2.94 -10.11 6.37
C MET A 61 -2.70 -11.57 6.79
N LEU A 62 -2.54 -12.49 5.83
CA LEU A 62 -2.23 -13.89 6.12
C LEU A 62 -0.83 -14.04 6.70
N LYS A 63 0.18 -13.35 6.14
CA LYS A 63 1.54 -13.31 6.70
C LYS A 63 1.53 -12.82 8.14
N MET A 64 0.80 -11.74 8.44
CA MET A 64 0.67 -11.23 9.82
C MET A 64 0.09 -12.29 10.77
N LYS A 65 -0.97 -13.00 10.37
CA LYS A 65 -1.52 -14.10 11.17
C LYS A 65 -0.52 -15.24 11.37
N MET A 66 0.21 -15.62 10.33
CA MET A 66 1.23 -16.66 10.41
C MET A 66 2.39 -16.26 11.35
N ILE A 67 2.77 -14.98 11.39
CA ILE A 67 3.77 -14.46 12.33
C ILE A 67 3.23 -14.53 13.78
N GLN A 68 1.97 -14.13 14.00
CA GLN A 68 1.32 -14.23 15.32
C GLN A 68 1.25 -15.67 15.82
N ASP A 69 1.02 -16.63 14.92
CA ASP A 69 1.05 -18.07 15.18
C ASP A 69 2.47 -18.65 15.35
N GLY A 70 3.52 -17.84 15.15
CA GLY A 70 4.92 -18.28 15.17
C GLY A 70 5.35 -19.16 14.00
N LYS A 71 4.52 -19.26 12.95
CA LYS A 71 4.78 -20.07 11.74
C LYS A 71 5.68 -19.37 10.74
N LEU A 72 5.78 -18.04 10.81
CA LEU A 72 6.72 -17.23 10.05
C LEU A 72 7.52 -16.37 11.01
N GLN A 73 8.80 -16.19 10.73
CA GLN A 73 9.58 -15.17 11.44
C GLN A 73 9.16 -13.79 10.93
N PRO A 74 9.11 -12.75 11.79
CA PRO A 74 8.94 -11.40 11.33
C PRO A 74 10.15 -11.02 10.47
N HIS A 75 9.98 -11.08 9.15
CA HIS A 75 10.83 -10.30 8.27
C HIS A 75 10.47 -8.83 8.46
N ARG A 76 11.42 -7.90 8.25
CA ARG A 76 11.16 -6.45 8.31
C ARG A 76 10.07 -6.12 7.30
N SER A 77 8.81 -6.14 7.74
CA SER A 77 7.66 -5.73 6.96
C SER A 77 7.64 -4.20 7.01
N LEU A 78 7.64 -3.57 5.84
CA LEU A 78 7.64 -2.12 5.70
C LEU A 78 6.34 -1.46 6.24
N LEU A 79 5.34 -2.26 6.60
CA LEU A 79 4.03 -1.80 7.11
C LEU A 79 3.88 -1.93 8.63
N THR A 80 4.96 -2.11 9.40
CA THR A 80 4.85 -2.04 10.86
C THR A 80 4.38 -0.64 11.27
N PRO A 81 3.25 -0.51 11.97
CA PRO A 81 2.88 0.77 12.55
C PRO A 81 3.92 1.08 13.62
N SER A 82 4.68 2.16 13.39
CA SER A 82 5.57 2.73 14.41
C SER A 82 4.70 2.99 15.65
N ARG A 83 4.85 2.14 16.67
CA ARG A 83 4.23 2.37 17.97
C ARG A 83 5.01 3.52 18.60
N TYR A 84 4.55 4.74 18.37
CA TYR A 84 4.96 5.88 19.17
C TYR A 84 4.47 5.65 20.61
N HIS A 85 5.45 5.50 21.51
CA HIS A 85 5.28 5.55 22.96
C HIS A 85 5.27 7.00 23.43
#